data_AF-Q5FNH7-F1
#
_entry.id   AF-Q5FNH7-F1
#
_cell.length_a   1.000
_cell.length_b   1.000
_cell.length_c   1.000
_cell.angle_alpha   90.00
_cell.angle_beta   90.00
_cell.angle_gamma   90.00
#
_symmetry.space_group_name_H-M   'P 1'
#
loop_
_entity.id
_entity.type
_entity.pdbx_description
1 polymer ?
#
loop_
_entity_poly.entity_id
_entity_poly.type
_entity_poly.pdbx_seq_one_letter_code
_entity_poly.pdbx_strand_id
1 'polypeptide(L)'
;MTSLTGRGQYVRRPPQTSMSGLTTAQLQANLAAAQQAYNDLMIGGKPVAVSYSQVNGSRSVTYTAANKTDLLQYIQLLQKQLGISRRRPVRFVFR
;
A
#
# COMPACT_ATOMS: atom_id res chain seq x y z
N MET A 1 31.08 -15.99 23.15
CA MET A 1 31.01 -14.60 22.66
C MET A 1 29.56 -14.30 22.34
N THR A 2 28.90 -13.57 23.23
CA THR A 2 27.45 -13.35 23.26
C THR A 2 27.14 -11.97 22.69
N SER A 3 26.33 -11.91 21.64
CA SER A 3 25.83 -10.64 21.10
C SER A 3 24.35 -10.48 21.42
N LEU A 4 24.08 -9.76 22.51
CA LEU A 4 22.79 -9.13 22.80
C LEU A 4 22.72 -7.81 22.01
N THR A 5 21.80 -7.64 21.05
CA THR A 5 21.35 -6.32 20.56
C THR A 5 20.03 -6.48 19.81
N GLY A 6 18.99 -5.75 20.25
CA GLY A 6 17.74 -5.66 19.50
C GLY A 6 16.53 -5.35 20.37
N ARG A 7 16.54 -4.20 21.03
CA ARG A 7 15.43 -3.67 21.81
C ARG A 7 14.17 -3.49 20.96
N GLY A 8 13.04 -3.94 21.51
CA GLY A 8 11.77 -3.21 21.52
C GLY A 8 11.14 -2.87 20.19
N GLN A 9 10.23 -3.72 19.73
CA GLN A 9 9.04 -3.26 19.03
C GLN A 9 7.85 -4.10 19.51
N TYR A 10 7.14 -3.61 20.54
CA TYR A 10 5.74 -3.98 20.73
C TYR A 10 4.95 -3.34 19.59
N VAL A 11 5.01 -3.95 18.41
CA VAL A 11 4.09 -3.62 17.34
C VAL A 11 2.72 -4.11 17.84
N ARG A 12 1.96 -3.21 18.45
CA ARG A 12 0.50 -3.34 18.57
C ARG A 12 -0.02 -3.57 17.15
N ARG A 13 -0.09 -4.84 16.74
CA ARG A 13 -0.75 -5.26 15.51
C ARG A 13 -2.24 -5.09 15.78
N PRO A 14 -2.93 -4.11 15.18
CA PRO A 14 -4.37 -4.12 15.26
C PRO A 14 -4.87 -5.41 14.58
N PRO A 15 -5.88 -6.09 15.14
CA PRO A 15 -6.52 -7.21 14.46
C PRO A 15 -7.34 -6.61 13.33
N GLN A 16 -6.81 -6.56 12.12
CA GLN A 16 -7.58 -6.20 10.94
C GLN A 16 -7.77 -7.45 10.12
N THR A 17 -8.87 -8.12 10.44
CA THR A 17 -9.58 -9.05 9.57
C THR A 17 -9.96 -8.31 8.29
N SER A 18 -9.03 -8.25 7.34
CA SER A 18 -9.39 -7.93 5.96
C SER A 18 -10.10 -9.16 5.40
N MET A 19 -11.37 -9.02 5.03
CA MET A 19 -12.10 -10.08 4.30
C MET A 19 -11.48 -10.40 2.93
N SER A 20 -10.38 -9.72 2.56
CA SER A 20 -9.54 -9.97 1.39
C SER A 20 -8.35 -10.90 1.67
N GLY A 21 -8.18 -11.41 2.89
CA GLY A 21 -7.12 -12.37 3.28
C GLY A 21 -5.69 -11.79 3.27
N LEU A 22 -5.54 -10.50 3.03
CA LEU A 22 -4.24 -9.81 3.04
C LEU A 22 -3.98 -9.13 4.38
N THR A 23 -2.83 -9.40 4.98
CA THR A 23 -2.45 -8.73 6.23
C THR A 23 -2.23 -7.24 6.01
N THR A 24 -2.43 -6.43 7.04
CA THR A 24 -2.19 -4.98 7.01
C THR A 24 -0.75 -4.63 6.62
N ALA A 25 0.21 -5.42 7.08
CA ALA A 25 1.61 -5.29 6.72
C ALA A 25 1.84 -5.50 5.21
N GLN A 26 1.17 -6.49 4.60
CA GLN A 26 1.23 -6.71 3.15
C GLN A 26 0.58 -5.56 2.38
N LEU A 27 -0.54 -5.03 2.86
CA LEU A 27 -1.19 -3.87 2.25
C LEU A 27 -0.28 -2.63 2.29
N GLN A 28 0.42 -2.40 3.40
CA GLN A 28 1.40 -1.31 3.51
C GLN A 28 2.61 -1.51 2.59
N ALA A 29 3.14 -2.74 2.51
CA ALA A 29 4.25 -3.07 1.61
C ALA A 29 3.86 -2.86 0.13
N ASN A 30 2.67 -3.32 -0.26
CA ASN A 30 2.13 -3.12 -1.61
C ASN A 30 1.93 -1.62 -1.91
N LEU A 31 1.48 -0.83 -0.94
CA LEU A 31 1.31 0.61 -1.10
C LEU A 31 2.65 1.32 -1.32
N ALA A 32 3.68 0.97 -0.54
CA ALA A 32 5.02 1.53 -0.71
C ALA A 32 5.61 1.20 -2.09
N ALA A 33 5.49 -0.06 -2.52
CA ALA A 33 5.95 -0.50 -3.84
C ALA A 33 5.21 0.22 -4.98
N ALA A 34 3.88 0.38 -4.86
CA ALA A 34 3.09 1.10 -5.87
C ALA A 34 3.42 2.59 -5.94
N GLN A 35 3.66 3.25 -4.80
CA GLN A 35 4.08 4.65 -4.76
C GLN A 35 5.46 4.85 -5.39
N GLN A 36 6.41 3.96 -5.11
CA GLN A 36 7.73 4.01 -5.73
C GLN A 36 7.64 3.85 -7.25
N ALA A 37 6.87 2.86 -7.73
CA ALA A 37 6.69 2.65 -9.16
C ALA A 37 6.03 3.84 -9.86
N TYR A 38 5.10 4.53 -9.19
CA TYR A 38 4.50 5.75 -9.71
C TYR A 38 5.55 6.86 -9.89
N ASN A 39 6.45 7.03 -8.92
CA ASN A 39 7.53 8.01 -9.01
C ASN A 39 8.52 7.66 -10.12
N ASP A 40 8.91 6.39 -10.23
CA ASP A 40 9.83 5.90 -11.26
C ASP A 40 9.24 6.07 -12.67
N LEU A 41 7.94 5.82 -12.83
CA LEU A 41 7.20 6.11 -14.07
C LEU A 41 7.15 7.61 -14.37
N MET A 42 6.99 8.45 -13.36
CA MET A 42 6.90 9.90 -13.53
C MET A 42 8.24 10.54 -13.88
N ILE A 43 9.34 10.02 -13.33
CA ILE A 43 10.69 10.55 -13.52
C ILE A 43 11.32 9.99 -14.80
N GLY A 44 11.24 8.68 -15.03
CA GLY A 44 12.00 7.99 -16.08
C GLY A 44 11.19 7.57 -17.29
N GLY A 45 9.84 7.59 -17.22
CA GLY A 45 8.96 7.11 -18.30
C GLY A 45 9.10 5.62 -18.63
N LYS A 46 9.89 4.86 -17.86
CA LYS A 46 10.18 3.45 -18.10
C LYS A 46 9.09 2.55 -17.50
N PRO A 47 8.77 1.41 -18.13
CA PRO A 47 7.90 0.42 -17.52
C PRO A 47 8.44 -0.05 -16.18
N VAL A 48 7.59 -0.10 -15.16
CA VAL A 48 7.95 -0.57 -13.80
C VAL A 48 7.12 -1.80 -13.46
N ALA A 49 7.80 -2.88 -13.07
CA ALA A 49 7.15 -4.08 -12.56
C ALA A 49 6.88 -3.94 -11.06
N VAL A 50 5.60 -3.99 -10.68
CA VAL A 50 5.17 -3.98 -9.28
C VAL A 50 4.76 -5.40 -8.90
N SER A 51 5.49 -5.97 -7.95
CA SER A 51 5.14 -7.25 -7.34
C SER A 51 4.33 -6.99 -6.07
N TYR A 52 3.11 -7.51 -6.00
CA TYR A 52 2.24 -7.37 -4.84
C TYR A 52 1.78 -8.74 -4.31
N SER A 53 1.76 -8.86 -2.99
CA SER A 53 1.31 -10.07 -2.31
C SER A 53 -0.22 -10.17 -2.31
N GLN A 54 -0.74 -11.37 -2.53
CA GLN A 54 -2.13 -11.79 -2.43
C GLN A 54 -2.24 -13.01 -1.50
N VAL A 55 -3.47 -13.37 -1.12
CA VAL A 55 -3.78 -14.48 -0.19
C VAL A 55 -3.15 -15.83 -0.60
N ASN A 56 -2.99 -16.06 -1.90
CA ASN A 56 -2.52 -17.34 -2.45
C ASN A 56 -1.29 -17.19 -3.37
N GLY A 57 -0.55 -16.09 -3.24
CA GLY A 57 0.67 -15.90 -4.05
C GLY A 57 1.01 -14.44 -4.31
N SER A 58 2.14 -14.23 -4.99
CA SER A 58 2.57 -12.89 -5.42
C SER A 58 2.26 -12.72 -6.90
N ARG A 59 1.64 -11.60 -7.28
CA ARG A 59 1.47 -11.23 -8.69
C ARG A 59 2.39 -10.07 -9.02
N SER A 60 3.05 -10.17 -10.17
CA SER A 60 3.82 -9.08 -10.75
C SER A 60 3.04 -8.49 -11.90
N VAL A 61 2.78 -7.19 -11.85
CA VAL A 61 2.13 -6.44 -12.92
C VAL A 61 3.08 -5.34 -13.38
N THR A 62 3.34 -5.30 -14.69
CA THR A 62 4.16 -4.26 -15.31
C THR A 62 3.27 -3.08 -15.68
N TYR A 63 3.56 -1.92 -15.11
CA TYR A 63 2.89 -0.67 -15.42
C TYR A 63 3.74 0.16 -16.37
N THR A 64 3.08 0.82 -17.32
CA THR A 64 3.69 1.78 -18.24
C THR A 64 3.05 3.15 -18.05
N ALA A 65 3.57 4.19 -18.72
CA ALA A 65 2.94 5.50 -18.73
C ALA A 65 1.48 5.47 -19.23
N ALA A 66 1.13 4.52 -20.11
CA ALA A 66 -0.23 4.33 -20.61
C ALA A 66 -1.21 3.83 -19.51
N ASN A 67 -0.71 3.02 -18.57
CA ASN A 67 -1.51 2.44 -17.46
C ASN A 67 -1.32 3.20 -16.14
N LYS A 68 -0.83 4.44 -16.20
CA LYS A 68 -0.61 5.29 -15.01
C LYS A 68 -1.89 5.51 -14.20
N THR A 69 -3.02 5.65 -14.89
CA THR A 69 -4.34 5.81 -14.26
C THR A 69 -4.71 4.56 -13.46
N ASP A 70 -4.45 3.37 -13.98
CA ASP A 70 -4.73 2.10 -13.30
C ASP A 70 -3.87 1.96 -12.03
N LEU A 71 -2.60 2.38 -12.09
CA LEU A 71 -1.72 2.40 -10.92
C LEU A 71 -2.23 3.34 -9.82
N LEU A 72 -2.75 4.52 -10.19
CA LEU A 72 -3.35 5.45 -9.24
C LEU A 72 -4.63 4.88 -8.60
N GLN A 73 -5.48 4.22 -9.39
CA GLN A 73 -6.68 3.55 -8.87
C GLN A 73 -6.30 2.43 -7.88
N TYR A 74 -5.25 1.66 -8.19
CA TYR A 74 -4.73 0.64 -7.29
C TYR A 74 -4.23 1.22 -5.96
N ILE A 75 -3.46 2.32 -6.00
CA ILE A 75 -3.01 3.04 -4.80
C ILE A 75 -4.20 3.50 -3.95
N GLN A 76 -5.23 4.08 -4.58
CA GLN A 76 -6.44 4.53 -3.88
C GLN A 76 -7.19 3.36 -3.23
N LEU A 77 -7.27 2.22 -3.91
CA LEU A 77 -7.90 1.01 -3.39
C LEU A 77 -7.13 0.46 -2.17
N LEU A 78 -5.80 0.43 -2.22
CA LEU A 78 -4.96 0.04 -1.07
C LEU A 78 -5.14 0.99 0.11
N GLN A 79 -5.14 2.30 -0.14
CA GLN A 79 -5.40 3.31 0.89
C GLN A 79 -6.78 3.13 1.53
N LYS A 80 -7.82 2.86 0.73
CA LYS A 80 -9.17 2.57 1.22
C LYS A 80 -9.21 1.31 2.08
N GLN A 81 -8.52 0.24 1.68
CA GLN A 81 -8.42 -1.02 2.43
C GLN A 81 -7.67 -0.85 3.76
N LEU A 82 -6.64 0.00 3.77
CA LEU A 82 -5.93 0.37 4.99
C LEU A 82 -6.72 1.33 5.90
N GLY A 83 -7.90 1.79 5.46
CA GLY A 83 -8.66 2.82 6.17
C GLY A 83 -8.00 4.20 6.12
N ILE A 84 -6.96 4.38 5.30
CA ILE A 84 -6.32 5.66 4.97
C ILE A 84 -7.21 6.36 3.94
N SER A 85 -8.46 6.62 4.31
CA SER A 85 -9.33 7.49 3.51
C SER A 85 -9.11 8.92 3.98
N ARG A 86 -9.07 9.87 3.05
CA ARG A 86 -9.13 11.30 3.41
C ARG A 86 -10.41 11.52 4.20
N ARG A 87 -10.31 11.71 5.52
CA ARG A 87 -11.47 12.11 6.34
C ARG A 87 -12.01 13.39 5.72
N ARG A 88 -13.26 13.36 5.24
CA ARG A 88 -13.93 14.58 4.80
C ARG A 88 -14.04 15.50 6.02
N PRO A 89 -13.70 16.80 5.89
CA PRO A 89 -13.89 17.73 6.99
C PRO A 89 -15.37 17.73 7.39
N VAL A 90 -15.63 17.63 8.70
CA VAL A 90 -16.98 17.72 9.26
C VAL A 90 -17.50 19.11 8.96
N ARG A 91 -18.59 19.21 8.19
CA ARG A 91 -19.29 20.48 7.95
C ARG A 91 -20.42 20.55 8.97
N PHE A 92 -20.27 21.38 9.98
CA PHE A 92 -21.39 21.72 10.86
C PHE A 92 -22.38 22.57 10.06
N VAL A 93 -23.58 22.05 9.81
CA VAL A 93 -24.69 22.82 9.24
C VAL A 93 -25.52 23.30 10.41
N PHE A 94 -25.45 24.60 10.71
CA PHE A 94 -26.39 25.23 11.62
C PHE A 94 -27.71 25.45 10.86
N ARG A 95 -28.82 24.95 11.40
CA ARG A 95 -30.18 25.20 10.94
C ARG A 95 -30.95 25.91 12.05
#